data_AF-A0A7S1ASM2-F1
#
_entry.id   AF-A0A7S1ASM2-F1
#
_cell.length_a   1.000
_cell.length_b   1.000
_cell.length_c   1.000
_cell.angle_alpha   90.00
_cell.angle_beta   90.00
_cell.angle_gamma   90.00
#
_symmetry.space_group_name_H-M   'P 1'
#
loop_
_entity.id
_entity.type
_entity.pdbx_description
1 polymer ?
#
loop_
_entity_poly.entity_id
_entity_poly.type
_entity_poly.pdbx_seq_one_letter_code
_entity_poly.pdbx_strand_id
1 'polypeptide(L)'
;FANLLWAFSSLKVLHETLFEAAVQRALTTLKDMNSQGLSMTMTAFATLSIAHAPLWDAIRVETARGSADFAPRDLETMVLSFATMRIDAPDLFNSVAQQAVMKMNKFTSLDVATMAYAFALVGRRDEVLMDKLAIRALTLIKGGSFPSQALSSISWGFDTLSFHHHELFQAIAKEILRPRPQCGGTQLDRLDLEHLVVLVDCDLPCREQLLEHLGAVLFHFIRFLPQSPDGWRSEECWTLVKGLRVDNFGKVGTAYVLFKLGIGEANVNFLERAREGFLDLVQRSRRSFTELVRAGTAVNRDGALLEYEVKVPGKSTLRGTIVKEHGTKAFSMGRFQSCSLSTGSHADRSWRGEVLVLEEFCHIFGVHGVIGTARLYSSTVPCVCTVCVLAQFCQLLPEVQLTAVNGFQCP
;
A
#
# COMPACT_ATOMS: atom_id res chain seq x y z
N PHE A 1 -1.72 30.29 -1.76
CA PHE A 1 -2.77 29.25 -1.76
C PHE A 1 -2.19 27.86 -1.50
N ALA A 2 -0.94 27.56 -1.85
CA ALA A 2 -0.29 26.27 -1.56
C ALA A 2 -0.42 25.81 -0.09
N ASN A 3 -0.17 26.68 0.89
CA ASN A 3 -0.38 26.36 2.32
C ASN A 3 -1.82 25.97 2.67
N LEU A 4 -2.81 26.59 2.01
CA LEU A 4 -4.22 26.26 2.21
C LEU A 4 -4.52 24.86 1.67
N LEU A 5 -4.04 24.54 0.46
CA LEU A 5 -4.16 23.21 -0.12
C LEU A 5 -3.48 22.15 0.75
N TRP A 6 -2.28 22.46 1.24
CA TRP A 6 -1.54 21.59 2.14
C TRP A 6 -2.32 21.32 3.43
N ALA A 7 -2.90 22.35 4.05
CA ALA A 7 -3.73 22.18 5.24
C ALA A 7 -4.94 21.26 5.00
N PHE A 8 -5.67 21.46 3.90
CA PHE A 8 -6.80 20.59 3.54
C PHE A 8 -6.35 19.14 3.27
N SER A 9 -5.25 18.94 2.56
CA SER A 9 -4.70 17.61 2.30
C SER A 9 -4.18 16.92 3.57
N SER A 10 -3.55 17.67 4.48
CA SER A 10 -3.05 17.16 5.77
C SER A 10 -4.19 16.74 6.69
N LEU A 11 -5.31 17.47 6.63
CA LEU A 11 -6.57 17.13 7.30
C LEU A 11 -7.38 16.08 6.52
N LYS A 12 -6.91 15.67 5.35
CA LYS A 12 -7.56 14.68 4.47
C LYS A 12 -8.98 15.09 4.06
N VAL A 13 -9.21 16.39 3.84
CA VAL A 13 -10.50 16.97 3.44
C VAL A 13 -10.48 17.38 1.98
N LEU A 14 -11.33 16.74 1.16
CA LEU A 14 -11.61 17.18 -0.20
C LEU A 14 -12.72 18.24 -0.20
N HIS A 15 -12.38 19.47 -0.57
CA HIS A 15 -13.34 20.55 -0.83
C HIS A 15 -13.33 20.89 -2.32
N GLU A 16 -14.24 20.29 -3.09
CA GLU A 16 -14.25 20.32 -4.56
C GLU A 16 -14.13 21.74 -5.13
N THR A 17 -14.97 22.67 -4.68
CA THR A 17 -14.97 24.06 -5.18
C THR A 17 -13.66 24.81 -4.90
N LEU A 18 -12.98 24.48 -3.79
CA LEU A 18 -11.73 25.12 -3.39
C LEU A 18 -10.58 24.60 -4.25
N PHE A 19 -10.55 23.29 -4.50
CA PHE A 19 -9.55 22.67 -5.37
C PHE A 19 -9.74 23.07 -6.83
N GLU A 20 -10.98 23.19 -7.32
CA GLU A 20 -11.26 23.71 -8.67
C GLU A 20 -10.77 25.16 -8.80
N ALA A 21 -11.09 26.04 -7.85
CA ALA A 21 -10.57 27.41 -7.86
C ALA A 21 -9.04 27.46 -7.77
N ALA A 22 -8.43 26.54 -7.01
CA ALA A 22 -6.99 26.43 -6.91
C ALA A 22 -6.33 25.94 -8.19
N VAL A 23 -6.96 25.04 -8.96
CA VAL A 23 -6.52 24.65 -10.31
C VAL A 23 -6.44 25.89 -11.20
N GLN A 24 -7.53 26.66 -11.30
CA GLN A 24 -7.57 27.85 -12.16
C GLN A 24 -6.50 28.88 -11.76
N ARG A 25 -6.29 29.06 -10.46
CA ARG A 25 -5.22 29.92 -9.95
C ARG A 25 -3.83 29.36 -10.24
N ALA A 26 -3.60 28.07 -10.05
CA ALA A 26 -2.32 27.43 -10.31
C ALA A 26 -1.94 27.57 -11.78
N LEU A 27 -2.83 27.22 -12.71
CA LEU A 27 -2.57 27.31 -14.16
C LEU A 27 -2.10 28.70 -14.63
N THR A 28 -2.47 29.77 -13.92
CA THR A 28 -2.06 31.14 -14.23
C THR A 28 -0.81 31.62 -13.47
N THR A 29 -0.38 30.90 -12.43
CA THR A 29 0.68 31.37 -11.50
C THR A 29 1.83 30.39 -11.28
N LEU A 30 1.79 29.16 -11.83
CA LEU A 30 2.84 28.15 -11.63
C LEU A 30 4.25 28.65 -11.92
N LYS A 31 4.43 29.43 -13.00
CA LYS A 31 5.71 30.03 -13.39
C LYS A 31 6.32 30.98 -12.37
N ASP A 32 5.49 31.55 -11.49
CA ASP A 32 5.88 32.50 -10.46
C ASP A 32 6.04 31.82 -9.09
N MET A 33 5.73 30.52 -8.99
CA MET A 33 5.84 29.74 -7.77
C MET A 33 7.29 29.29 -7.56
N ASN A 34 7.77 29.41 -6.32
CA ASN A 34 9.02 28.79 -5.92
C ASN A 34 8.87 27.25 -5.79
N SER A 35 9.99 26.57 -5.62
CA SER A 35 10.05 25.10 -5.51
C SER A 35 9.11 24.56 -4.43
N GLN A 36 9.08 25.20 -3.25
CA GLN A 36 8.22 24.82 -2.13
C GLN A 36 6.73 24.98 -2.47
N GLY A 37 6.35 26.09 -3.10
CA GLY A 37 4.96 26.31 -3.51
C GLY A 37 4.49 25.23 -4.48
N LEU A 38 5.34 24.87 -5.45
CA LEU A 38 5.08 23.79 -6.41
C LEU A 38 4.95 22.45 -5.70
N SER A 39 5.94 22.07 -4.88
CA SER A 39 5.95 20.78 -4.17
C SER A 39 4.74 20.62 -3.24
N MET A 40 4.37 21.67 -2.50
CA MET A 40 3.18 21.65 -1.64
C MET A 40 1.87 21.53 -2.42
N THR A 41 1.75 22.23 -3.55
CA THR A 41 0.56 22.13 -4.42
C THR A 41 0.45 20.72 -4.97
N MET A 42 1.53 20.20 -5.56
CA MET A 42 1.58 18.83 -6.09
C MET A 42 1.23 17.78 -5.04
N THR A 43 1.83 17.89 -3.84
CA THR A 43 1.58 16.94 -2.76
C THR A 43 0.13 16.99 -2.31
N ALA A 44 -0.48 18.18 -2.24
CA ALA A 44 -1.89 18.29 -1.85
C ALA A 44 -2.82 17.61 -2.86
N PHE A 45 -2.57 17.80 -4.16
CA PHE A 45 -3.32 17.12 -5.22
C PHE A 45 -3.06 15.61 -5.21
N ALA A 46 -1.81 15.16 -5.04
CA ALA A 46 -1.47 13.75 -4.96
C ALA A 46 -2.09 13.04 -3.75
N THR A 47 -2.02 13.65 -2.57
CA THR A 47 -2.52 13.11 -1.29
C THR A 47 -4.03 12.89 -1.31
N LEU A 48 -4.77 13.78 -1.99
CA LEU A 48 -6.20 13.66 -2.19
C LEU A 48 -6.56 12.96 -3.52
N SER A 49 -5.56 12.42 -4.22
CA SER A 49 -5.70 11.72 -5.50
C SER A 49 -6.48 12.50 -6.56
N ILE A 50 -6.31 13.82 -6.62
CA ILE A 50 -7.01 14.73 -7.55
C ILE A 50 -6.31 14.71 -8.92
N ALA A 51 -6.96 14.10 -9.90
CA ALA A 51 -6.50 14.07 -11.27
C ALA A 51 -7.05 15.29 -12.03
N HIS A 52 -6.16 16.19 -12.43
CA HIS A 52 -6.46 17.30 -13.33
C HIS A 52 -5.36 17.39 -14.39
N ALA A 53 -5.56 16.71 -15.52
CA ALA A 53 -4.51 16.51 -16.53
C ALA A 53 -3.82 17.82 -16.96
N PRO A 54 -4.53 18.92 -17.30
CA PRO A 54 -3.87 20.17 -17.66
C PRO A 54 -3.00 20.77 -16.55
N LEU A 55 -3.36 20.55 -15.27
CA LEU A 55 -2.58 21.06 -14.15
C LEU A 55 -1.31 20.23 -13.98
N TRP A 56 -1.43 18.91 -14.03
CA TRP A 56 -0.28 18.00 -13.95
C TRP A 56 0.69 18.19 -15.11
N ASP A 57 0.19 18.43 -16.32
CA ASP A 57 1.03 18.78 -17.47
C ASP A 57 1.76 20.11 -17.29
N ALA A 58 1.06 21.15 -16.81
CA ALA A 58 1.67 22.44 -16.55
C ALA A 58 2.75 22.34 -15.45
N ILE A 59 2.45 21.61 -14.36
CA ILE A 59 3.41 21.31 -13.30
C ILE A 59 4.61 20.54 -13.84
N ARG A 60 4.40 19.52 -14.68
CA ARG A 60 5.48 18.71 -15.27
C ARG A 60 6.47 19.60 -16.02
N VAL A 61 5.96 20.49 -16.87
CA VAL A 61 6.76 21.43 -17.65
C VAL A 61 7.53 22.40 -16.75
N GLU A 62 6.88 23.01 -15.77
CA GLU A 62 7.54 23.98 -14.88
C GLU A 62 8.57 23.31 -13.96
N THR A 63 8.29 22.11 -13.46
CA THR A 63 9.24 21.34 -12.66
C THR A 63 10.46 20.93 -13.50
N ALA A 64 10.26 20.46 -14.73
CA ALA A 64 11.36 20.10 -15.62
C ALA A 64 12.25 21.31 -15.95
N ARG A 65 11.65 22.51 -16.08
CA ARG A 65 12.35 23.77 -16.36
C ARG A 65 13.13 24.30 -15.14
N GLY A 66 12.57 24.18 -13.93
CA GLY A 66 13.13 24.74 -12.70
C GLY A 66 13.99 23.78 -11.85
N SER A 67 14.07 22.50 -12.21
CA SER A 67 14.72 21.45 -11.40
C SER A 67 16.16 21.77 -10.97
N ALA A 68 16.89 22.53 -11.80
CA ALA A 68 18.24 23.00 -11.52
C ALA A 68 18.35 23.83 -10.23
N ASP A 69 17.32 24.59 -9.89
CA ASP A 69 17.30 25.49 -8.73
C ASP A 69 16.66 24.85 -7.49
N PHE A 70 16.03 23.68 -7.64
CA PHE A 70 15.28 23.06 -6.55
C PHE A 70 16.20 22.41 -5.50
N ALA A 71 15.77 22.50 -4.24
CA ALA A 71 16.41 21.77 -3.15
C ALA A 71 16.15 20.26 -3.28
N PRO A 72 17.04 19.39 -2.74
CA PRO A 72 16.82 17.94 -2.69
C PRO A 72 15.41 17.53 -2.25
N ARG A 73 14.94 18.12 -1.15
CA ARG A 73 13.62 17.88 -0.58
C ARG A 73 12.47 18.20 -1.52
N ASP A 74 12.60 19.23 -2.34
CA ASP A 74 11.57 19.56 -3.32
C ASP A 74 11.60 18.57 -4.49
N LEU A 75 12.80 18.18 -4.95
CA LEU A 75 12.98 17.19 -6.02
C LEU A 75 12.32 15.84 -5.66
N GLU A 76 12.61 15.29 -4.48
CA GLU A 76 12.05 14.00 -4.06
C GLU A 76 10.52 14.08 -3.85
N THR A 77 10.01 15.18 -3.29
CA THR A 77 8.57 15.38 -3.05
C THR A 77 7.81 15.47 -4.37
N MET A 78 8.39 16.15 -5.36
CA MET A 78 7.81 16.28 -6.69
C MET A 78 7.73 14.93 -7.39
N VAL A 79 8.83 14.16 -7.42
CA VAL A 79 8.85 12.83 -8.04
C VAL A 79 7.90 11.87 -7.32
N LEU A 80 7.87 11.89 -5.99
CA LEU A 80 6.94 11.09 -5.21
C LEU A 80 5.48 11.42 -5.54
N SER A 81 5.15 12.70 -5.73
CA SER A 81 3.79 13.12 -6.10
C SER A 81 3.37 12.59 -7.47
N PHE A 82 4.24 12.71 -8.48
CA PHE A 82 4.00 12.14 -9.82
C PHE A 82 3.88 10.62 -9.77
N ALA A 83 4.77 9.96 -9.02
CA ALA A 83 4.78 8.52 -8.85
C ALA A 83 3.50 8.02 -8.16
N THR A 84 3.08 8.69 -7.09
CA THR A 84 1.84 8.38 -6.35
C THR A 84 0.60 8.51 -7.23
N MET A 85 0.60 9.47 -8.16
CA MET A 85 -0.47 9.66 -9.12
C MET A 85 -0.37 8.79 -10.37
N ARG A 86 0.74 8.06 -10.53
CA ARG A 86 1.06 7.24 -11.73
C ARG A 86 0.94 8.02 -13.04
N ILE A 87 1.31 9.30 -13.00
CA ILE A 87 1.34 10.13 -14.20
C ILE A 87 2.66 9.88 -14.91
N ASP A 88 2.58 9.42 -16.16
CA ASP A 88 3.77 9.24 -16.99
C ASP A 88 4.39 10.60 -17.33
N ALA A 89 5.61 10.82 -16.81
CA ALA A 89 6.32 12.08 -16.92
C ALA A 89 7.82 11.85 -17.12
N PRO A 90 8.24 11.12 -18.18
CA PRO A 90 9.61 10.63 -18.31
C PRO A 90 10.65 11.74 -18.34
N ASP A 91 10.32 12.90 -18.92
CA ASP A 91 11.16 14.09 -18.96
C ASP A 91 11.40 14.69 -17.57
N LEU A 92 10.36 14.77 -16.73
CA LEU A 92 10.48 15.21 -15.34
C LEU A 92 11.34 14.25 -14.53
N PHE A 93 11.09 12.94 -14.62
CA PHE A 93 11.89 11.95 -13.90
C PHE A 93 13.37 11.99 -14.32
N ASN A 94 13.64 12.11 -15.62
CA ASN A 94 15.01 12.23 -16.13
C ASN A 94 15.69 13.52 -15.65
N SER A 95 14.97 14.65 -15.70
CA SER A 95 15.48 15.95 -15.21
C SER A 95 15.79 15.88 -13.71
N VAL A 96 14.88 15.35 -12.90
CA VAL A 96 15.10 15.20 -11.45
C VAL A 96 16.24 14.22 -11.15
N ALA A 97 16.34 13.09 -11.85
CA ALA A 97 17.45 12.14 -11.66
C ALA A 97 18.82 12.81 -11.87
N GLN A 98 18.97 13.57 -12.97
CA GLN A 98 20.20 14.32 -13.25
C GLN A 98 20.53 15.33 -12.14
N GLN A 99 19.53 16.08 -11.67
CA GLN A 99 19.72 17.06 -10.60
C GLN A 99 20.03 16.41 -9.25
N ALA A 100 19.38 15.29 -8.94
CA ALA A 100 19.63 14.51 -7.73
C ALA A 100 21.07 13.97 -7.72
N VAL A 101 21.55 13.45 -8.84
CA VAL A 101 22.95 12.98 -9.00
C VAL A 101 23.94 14.11 -8.72
N MET A 102 23.71 15.31 -9.26
CA MET A 102 24.59 16.47 -9.05
C MET A 102 24.57 17.00 -7.61
N LYS A 103 23.43 16.85 -6.91
CA LYS A 103 23.21 17.38 -5.55
C LYS A 103 23.28 16.30 -4.47
N MET A 104 23.70 15.08 -4.80
CA MET A 104 23.57 13.88 -3.95
C MET A 104 24.21 14.03 -2.56
N ASN A 105 25.28 14.82 -2.44
CA ASN A 105 25.93 15.10 -1.16
C ASN A 105 25.05 15.87 -0.16
N LYS A 106 24.01 16.57 -0.63
CA LYS A 106 23.04 17.32 0.20
C LYS A 106 21.85 16.47 0.65
N PHE A 107 21.66 15.27 0.09
CA PHE A 107 20.53 14.40 0.42
C PHE A 107 20.69 13.81 1.81
N THR A 108 19.62 13.85 2.61
CA THR A 108 19.50 13.13 3.88
C THR A 108 19.18 11.64 3.65
N SER A 109 19.11 10.85 4.73
CA SER A 109 18.69 9.44 4.63
C SER A 109 17.25 9.30 4.14
N LEU A 110 16.35 10.22 4.54
CA LEU A 110 14.96 10.22 4.11
C LEU A 110 14.83 10.63 2.65
N ASP A 111 15.64 11.59 2.22
CA ASP A 111 15.68 12.07 0.84
C ASP A 111 16.07 10.94 -0.12
N VAL A 112 17.16 10.21 0.21
CA VAL A 112 17.63 9.06 -0.56
C VAL A 112 16.57 7.97 -0.63
N ALA A 113 15.97 7.64 0.51
CA ALA A 113 14.93 6.62 0.62
C ALA A 113 13.68 6.99 -0.20
N THR A 114 13.24 8.24 -0.14
CA THR A 114 12.07 8.74 -0.87
C THR A 114 12.31 8.70 -2.37
N MET A 115 13.52 9.07 -2.83
CA MET A 115 13.86 9.00 -4.25
C MET A 115 13.85 7.56 -4.78
N ALA A 116 14.49 6.63 -4.05
CA ALA A 116 14.48 5.20 -4.42
C ALA A 116 13.05 4.63 -4.47
N TYR A 117 12.24 4.94 -3.46
CA TYR A 117 10.84 4.52 -3.39
C TYR A 117 10.01 5.07 -4.55
N ALA A 118 10.14 6.37 -4.86
CA ALA A 118 9.35 7.00 -5.91
C ALA A 118 9.66 6.46 -7.32
N PHE A 119 10.94 6.20 -7.63
CA PHE A 119 11.34 5.56 -8.89
C PHE A 119 10.83 4.12 -8.99
N ALA A 120 10.87 3.38 -7.88
CA ALA A 120 10.34 2.02 -7.80
C ALA A 120 8.82 1.95 -7.99
N LEU A 121 8.08 2.91 -7.42
CA LEU A 121 6.62 2.98 -7.52
C LEU A 121 6.11 3.07 -8.97
N VAL A 122 6.91 3.65 -9.87
CA VAL A 122 6.61 3.76 -11.31
C VAL A 122 7.45 2.81 -12.18
N GLY A 123 8.20 1.87 -11.58
CA GLY A 123 9.02 0.91 -12.32
C GLY A 123 10.14 1.54 -13.17
N ARG A 124 10.55 2.79 -12.89
CA ARG A 124 11.59 3.47 -13.69
C ARG A 124 12.97 3.13 -13.17
N ARG A 125 13.73 2.38 -13.99
CA ARG A 125 15.13 2.05 -13.73
C ARG A 125 16.04 3.17 -14.23
N ASP A 126 16.78 3.80 -13.32
CA ASP A 126 17.87 4.73 -13.64
C ASP A 126 19.13 4.25 -12.91
N GLU A 127 20.03 3.58 -13.63
CA GLU A 127 21.20 2.92 -13.02
C GLU A 127 22.14 3.93 -12.34
N VAL A 128 22.38 5.07 -12.98
CA VAL A 128 23.29 6.10 -12.46
C VAL A 128 22.73 6.71 -11.17
N LEU A 129 21.43 7.02 -11.14
CA LEU A 129 20.78 7.52 -9.94
C LEU A 129 20.84 6.47 -8.82
N MET A 130 20.46 5.22 -9.11
CA MET A 130 20.41 4.14 -8.12
C MET A 130 21.79 3.85 -7.51
N ASP A 131 22.85 3.84 -8.32
CA ASP A 131 24.23 3.69 -7.83
C ASP A 131 24.64 4.86 -6.91
N LYS A 132 24.29 6.10 -7.28
CA LYS A 132 24.59 7.28 -6.44
C LYS A 132 23.79 7.28 -5.14
N LEU A 133 22.53 6.85 -5.18
CA LEU A 133 21.70 6.66 -3.99
C LEU A 133 22.31 5.59 -3.07
N ALA A 134 22.76 4.47 -3.61
CA ALA A 134 23.40 3.41 -2.84
C ALA A 134 24.69 3.88 -2.15
N ILE A 135 25.58 4.55 -2.88
CA ILE A 135 26.84 5.12 -2.33
C ILE A 135 26.53 6.14 -1.22
N ARG A 136 25.53 7.00 -1.42
CA ARG A 136 25.12 7.97 -0.41
C ARG A 136 24.52 7.29 0.81
N ALA A 137 23.66 6.30 0.64
CA ALA A 137 23.07 5.51 1.72
C ALA A 137 24.17 4.81 2.54
N LEU A 138 25.13 4.14 1.90
CA LEU A 138 26.28 3.51 2.57
C LEU A 138 27.06 4.51 3.43
N THR A 139 27.27 5.72 2.93
CA THR A 139 27.96 6.79 3.67
C THR A 139 27.15 7.22 4.90
N LEU A 140 25.84 7.41 4.76
CA LEU A 140 24.94 7.83 5.84
C LEU A 140 24.77 6.75 6.92
N ILE A 141 24.65 5.48 6.52
CA ILE A 141 24.60 4.32 7.44
C ILE A 141 25.87 4.26 8.29
N LYS A 142 27.05 4.40 7.66
CA LYS A 142 28.34 4.46 8.38
C LYS A 142 28.39 5.61 9.38
N GLY A 143 27.79 6.75 9.03
CA GLY A 143 27.64 7.92 9.91
C GLY A 143 26.71 7.72 11.11
N GLY A 144 26.01 6.58 11.20
CA GLY A 144 25.16 6.21 12.35
C GLY A 144 23.79 6.91 12.38
N SER A 145 23.37 7.53 11.28
CA SER A 145 22.08 8.20 11.16
C SER A 145 21.26 7.55 10.03
N PHE A 146 20.45 6.55 10.37
CA PHE A 146 19.50 5.98 9.41
C PHE A 146 18.22 5.45 10.12
N PRO A 147 17.08 6.14 9.96
CA PRO A 147 15.83 5.71 10.57
C PRO A 147 15.28 4.44 9.90
N SER A 148 14.50 3.66 10.64
CA SER A 148 13.81 2.44 10.19
C SER A 148 13.05 2.66 8.87
N GLN A 149 12.31 3.76 8.77
CA GLN A 149 11.57 4.17 7.57
C GLN A 149 12.45 4.30 6.32
N ALA A 150 13.65 4.87 6.48
CA ALA A 150 14.54 5.03 5.35
C ALA A 150 15.11 3.67 4.93
N LEU A 151 15.46 2.79 5.89
CA LEU A 151 15.97 1.44 5.60
C LEU A 151 14.94 0.59 4.86
N SER A 152 13.67 0.62 5.29
CA SER A 152 12.60 -0.14 4.62
C SER A 152 12.34 0.39 3.21
N SER A 153 12.24 1.70 3.03
CA SER A 153 11.90 2.32 1.75
C SER A 153 13.00 2.13 0.71
N ILE A 154 14.28 2.26 1.11
CA ILE A 154 15.40 2.00 0.19
C ILE A 154 15.49 0.51 -0.16
N SER A 155 15.33 -0.40 0.82
CA SER A 155 15.36 -1.85 0.56
C SER A 155 14.26 -2.24 -0.43
N TRP A 156 13.04 -1.78 -0.18
CA TRP A 156 11.90 -2.02 -1.06
C TRP A 156 12.12 -1.43 -2.45
N GLY A 157 12.62 -0.19 -2.55
CA GLY A 157 12.82 0.45 -3.85
C GLY A 157 13.86 -0.27 -4.71
N PHE A 158 14.97 -0.71 -4.11
CA PHE A 158 16.00 -1.49 -4.79
C PHE A 158 15.51 -2.90 -5.17
N ASP A 159 14.80 -3.59 -4.26
CA ASP A 159 14.26 -4.93 -4.51
C ASP A 159 13.17 -4.93 -5.60
N THR A 160 12.23 -3.98 -5.53
CA THR A 160 11.14 -3.77 -6.50
C THR A 160 11.67 -3.52 -7.91
N LEU A 161 12.73 -2.70 -8.02
CA LEU A 161 13.42 -2.44 -9.27
C LEU A 161 14.49 -3.50 -9.60
N SER A 162 14.56 -4.62 -8.87
CA SER A 162 15.55 -5.69 -9.10
C SER A 162 17.00 -5.17 -9.23
N PHE A 163 17.39 -4.22 -8.38
CA PHE A 163 18.77 -3.78 -8.20
C PHE A 163 19.37 -4.53 -7.02
N HIS A 164 20.17 -5.56 -7.32
CA HIS A 164 20.84 -6.36 -6.30
C HIS A 164 22.16 -5.70 -5.85
N HIS A 165 22.06 -4.66 -5.01
CA HIS A 165 23.24 -3.98 -4.47
C HIS A 165 23.72 -4.65 -3.18
N HIS A 166 24.49 -5.74 -3.33
CA HIS A 166 24.92 -6.60 -2.22
C HIS A 166 25.52 -5.85 -1.02
N GLU A 167 26.43 -4.89 -1.26
CA GLU A 167 27.05 -4.12 -0.18
C GLU A 167 26.05 -3.26 0.60
N LEU A 168 25.02 -2.74 -0.08
CA LEU A 168 24.00 -1.89 0.52
C LEU A 168 23.10 -2.76 1.41
N PHE A 169 22.64 -3.91 0.90
CA PHE A 169 21.80 -4.83 1.66
C PHE A 169 22.55 -5.40 2.87
N GLN A 170 23.85 -5.69 2.73
CA GLN A 170 24.70 -6.04 3.87
C GLN A 170 24.81 -4.90 4.89
N ALA A 171 24.98 -3.66 4.45
CA ALA A 171 25.08 -2.51 5.36
C ALA A 171 23.76 -2.25 6.10
N ILE A 172 22.62 -2.36 5.39
CA ILE A 172 21.27 -2.26 5.98
C ILE A 172 21.08 -3.36 7.03
N ALA A 173 21.39 -4.62 6.71
CA ALA A 173 21.29 -5.73 7.65
C ALA A 173 22.15 -5.50 8.90
N LYS A 174 23.40 -5.03 8.74
CA LYS A 174 24.29 -4.70 9.86
C LYS A 174 23.75 -3.55 10.72
N GLU A 175 23.15 -2.53 10.12
CA GLU A 175 22.57 -1.41 10.87
C GLU A 175 21.31 -1.83 11.64
N ILE A 176 20.45 -2.66 11.06
CA ILE A 176 19.28 -3.25 11.74
C ILE A 176 19.71 -4.06 12.96
N LEU A 177 20.74 -4.89 12.82
CA LEU A 177 21.25 -5.73 13.90
C LEU A 177 22.24 -5.00 14.83
N ARG A 178 22.48 -3.71 14.60
CA ARG A 178 23.48 -2.96 15.35
C ARG A 178 23.05 -2.81 16.82
N PRO A 179 23.90 -3.23 17.79
CA PRO A 179 23.63 -2.99 19.20
C PRO A 179 23.51 -1.49 19.50
N ARG A 180 22.55 -1.11 20.34
CA ARG A 180 22.31 0.27 20.80
C ARG A 180 22.55 0.36 22.31
N PRO A 181 23.80 0.61 22.76
CA PRO A 181 24.17 0.59 24.18
C PRO A 181 23.35 1.54 25.05
N GLN A 182 22.95 2.68 24.48
CA GLN A 182 22.25 3.74 25.18
C GLN A 182 20.85 3.36 25.68
N CYS A 183 20.20 2.33 25.12
CA CYS A 183 18.86 1.94 25.59
C CYS A 183 18.60 0.42 25.57
N GLY A 184 19.66 -0.40 25.47
CA GLY A 184 19.54 -1.86 25.38
C GLY A 184 18.99 -2.35 24.04
N GLY A 185 19.40 -3.56 23.64
CA GLY A 185 18.95 -4.22 22.41
C GLY A 185 19.61 -3.71 21.13
N THR A 186 18.97 -4.02 20.01
CA THR A 186 19.37 -3.69 18.64
C THR A 186 18.38 -2.72 18.01
N GLN A 187 18.64 -2.25 16.78
CA GLN A 187 17.64 -1.47 16.04
C GLN A 187 16.44 -2.32 15.62
N LEU A 188 16.61 -3.63 15.41
CA LEU A 188 15.54 -4.60 15.17
C LEU A 188 14.45 -4.52 16.24
N ASP A 189 14.83 -4.47 17.53
CA ASP A 189 13.91 -4.43 18.67
C ASP A 189 13.05 -3.16 18.74
N ARG A 190 13.36 -2.16 17.91
CA ARG A 190 12.69 -0.86 17.85
C ARG A 190 12.11 -0.55 16.48
N LEU A 191 12.16 -1.52 15.55
CA LEU A 191 11.53 -1.33 14.25
C LEU A 191 10.02 -1.20 14.44
N ASP A 192 9.46 -0.14 13.88
CA ASP A 192 8.01 -0.09 13.70
C ASP A 192 7.57 -1.27 12.84
N LEU A 193 6.43 -1.88 13.20
CA LEU A 193 5.92 -3.06 12.51
C LEU A 193 5.73 -2.81 11.00
N GLU A 194 5.33 -1.60 10.62
CA GLU A 194 5.20 -1.17 9.21
C GLU A 194 6.52 -1.27 8.44
N HIS A 195 7.65 -0.99 9.08
CA HIS A 195 8.97 -1.11 8.44
C HIS A 195 9.46 -2.56 8.44
N LEU A 196 9.18 -3.31 9.53
CA LEU A 196 9.53 -4.72 9.65
C LEU A 196 8.90 -5.57 8.55
N VAL A 197 7.59 -5.39 8.28
CA VAL A 197 6.87 -6.19 7.27
C VAL A 197 7.45 -6.01 5.88
N VAL A 198 7.86 -4.78 5.53
CA VAL A 198 8.50 -4.46 4.26
C VAL A 198 9.89 -5.10 4.16
N LEU A 199 10.69 -5.00 5.24
CA LEU A 199 12.04 -5.55 5.27
C LEU A 199 12.06 -7.09 5.19
N VAL A 200 11.05 -7.77 5.73
CA VAL A 200 10.89 -9.24 5.62
C VAL A 200 10.62 -9.69 4.19
N ASP A 201 9.86 -8.89 3.44
CA ASP A 201 9.55 -9.15 2.04
C ASP A 201 10.76 -8.89 1.13
N CYS A 202 11.74 -8.10 1.58
CA CYS A 202 13.00 -7.88 0.87
C CYS A 202 14.00 -9.02 1.13
N ASP A 203 14.81 -9.38 0.13
CA ASP A 203 15.85 -10.43 0.26
C ASP A 203 17.12 -9.92 0.99
N LEU A 204 16.97 -9.56 2.26
CA LEU A 204 18.06 -9.05 3.09
C LEU A 204 18.86 -10.19 3.77
N PRO A 205 20.18 -10.02 3.98
CA PRO A 205 21.00 -11.02 4.68
C PRO A 205 20.55 -11.35 6.11
N CYS A 206 19.81 -10.47 6.78
CA CYS A 206 19.26 -10.68 8.13
C CYS A 206 17.77 -11.11 8.12
N ARG A 207 17.29 -11.69 7.03
CA ARG A 207 15.87 -12.05 6.84
C ARG A 207 15.37 -13.04 7.88
N GLU A 208 16.20 -13.97 8.34
CA GLU A 208 15.81 -14.94 9.39
C GLU A 208 15.48 -14.23 10.71
N GLN A 209 16.31 -13.28 11.16
CA GLN A 209 16.07 -12.52 12.39
C GLN A 209 14.83 -11.63 12.26
N LEU A 210 14.61 -11.04 11.07
CA LEU A 210 13.39 -10.27 10.79
C LEU A 210 12.14 -11.16 10.84
N LEU A 211 12.21 -12.38 10.30
CA LEU A 211 11.13 -13.37 10.33
C LEU A 211 10.83 -13.86 11.75
N GLU A 212 11.84 -14.10 12.58
CA GLU A 212 11.66 -14.46 13.98
C GLU A 212 10.92 -13.37 14.75
N HIS A 213 11.32 -12.10 14.55
CA HIS A 213 10.69 -10.95 15.20
C HIS A 213 9.23 -10.75 14.73
N LEU A 214 8.99 -10.83 13.42
CA LEU A 214 7.62 -10.78 12.87
C LEU A 214 6.79 -11.96 13.36
N GLY A 215 7.37 -13.17 13.40
CA GLY A 215 6.72 -14.39 13.86
C GLY A 215 6.19 -14.28 15.30
N ALA A 216 6.94 -13.64 16.20
CA ALA A 216 6.48 -13.36 17.56
C ALA A 216 5.22 -12.47 17.58
N VAL A 217 5.22 -11.40 16.79
CA VAL A 217 4.05 -10.50 16.64
C VAL A 217 2.85 -11.27 16.08
N LEU A 218 3.04 -12.04 15.01
CA LEU A 218 1.97 -12.81 14.37
C LEU A 218 1.43 -13.91 15.28
N PHE A 219 2.28 -14.56 16.08
CA PHE A 219 1.84 -15.55 17.06
C PHE A 219 0.87 -14.96 18.09
N HIS A 220 1.20 -13.80 18.65
CA HIS A 220 0.31 -13.11 19.59
C HIS A 220 -0.97 -12.62 18.92
N PHE A 221 -0.87 -12.08 17.70
CA PHE A 221 -2.04 -11.67 16.92
C PHE A 221 -3.03 -12.83 16.71
N ILE A 222 -2.56 -13.96 16.17
CA ILE A 222 -3.40 -15.14 15.88
C ILE A 222 -4.04 -15.68 17.17
N ARG A 223 -3.27 -15.79 18.26
CA ARG A 223 -3.78 -16.28 19.55
C ARG A 223 -4.89 -15.40 20.13
N PHE A 224 -4.88 -14.11 19.82
CA PHE A 224 -5.86 -13.16 20.30
C PHE A 224 -7.13 -13.11 19.44
N LEU A 225 -7.13 -13.72 18.25
CA LEU A 225 -8.31 -13.72 17.39
C LEU A 225 -9.47 -14.49 18.04
N PRO A 226 -10.71 -13.94 18.01
CA PRO A 226 -11.89 -14.64 18.49
C PRO A 226 -12.06 -16.00 17.80
N GLN A 227 -12.47 -17.01 18.56
CA GLN A 227 -12.64 -18.39 18.07
C GLN A 227 -14.09 -18.70 17.65
N SER A 228 -15.01 -17.76 17.83
CA SER A 228 -16.42 -17.90 17.47
C SER A 228 -16.96 -16.63 16.82
N PRO A 229 -18.02 -16.72 15.98
CA PRO A 229 -18.64 -15.57 15.34
C PRO A 229 -19.08 -14.47 16.33
N ASP A 230 -19.62 -14.85 17.49
CA ASP A 230 -20.08 -13.89 18.49
C ASP A 230 -18.93 -13.12 19.16
N GLY A 231 -17.74 -13.73 19.27
CA GLY A 231 -16.57 -13.11 19.89
C GLY A 231 -16.07 -11.87 19.14
N TRP A 232 -16.34 -11.76 17.84
CA TRP A 232 -15.96 -10.60 17.02
C TRP A 232 -16.74 -9.32 17.33
N ARG A 233 -17.85 -9.43 18.08
CA ARG A 233 -18.63 -8.27 18.56
C ARG A 233 -17.94 -7.52 19.71
N SER A 234 -16.93 -8.12 20.34
CA SER A 234 -16.12 -7.47 21.38
C SER A 234 -15.16 -6.44 20.78
N GLU A 235 -15.01 -5.29 21.45
CA GLU A 235 -14.05 -4.24 21.09
C GLU A 235 -12.58 -4.62 21.35
N GLU A 236 -12.33 -5.70 22.10
CA GLU A 236 -10.98 -6.13 22.48
C GLU A 236 -10.11 -6.43 21.25
N CYS A 237 -10.63 -7.23 20.32
CA CYS A 237 -9.94 -7.57 19.07
C CYS A 237 -9.63 -6.31 18.24
N TRP A 238 -10.60 -5.39 18.15
CA TRP A 238 -10.44 -4.18 17.35
C TRP A 238 -9.49 -3.17 17.99
N THR A 239 -9.40 -3.16 19.32
CA THR A 239 -8.39 -2.40 20.07
C THR A 239 -6.99 -2.92 19.76
N LEU A 240 -6.79 -4.24 19.74
CA LEU A 240 -5.52 -4.85 19.33
C LEU A 240 -5.19 -4.49 17.87
N VAL A 241 -6.12 -4.71 16.94
CA VAL A 241 -5.92 -4.46 15.50
C VAL A 241 -5.54 -3.00 15.23
N LYS A 242 -6.22 -2.04 15.86
CA LYS A 242 -5.87 -0.61 15.77
C LYS A 242 -4.51 -0.31 16.42
N GLY A 243 -4.17 -1.02 17.50
CA GLY A 243 -2.91 -0.91 18.23
C GLY A 243 -1.68 -1.37 17.45
N LEU A 244 -1.84 -2.29 16.48
CA LEU A 244 -0.74 -2.78 15.63
C LEU A 244 -0.14 -1.68 14.75
N ARG A 245 -0.91 -0.64 14.41
CA ARG A 245 -0.47 0.50 13.57
C ARG A 245 0.24 0.05 12.28
N VAL A 246 -0.30 -0.98 11.62
CA VAL A 246 0.15 -1.45 10.32
C VAL A 246 -1.05 -1.79 9.45
N ASP A 247 -0.98 -1.55 8.15
CA ASP A 247 -2.09 -1.87 7.25
C ASP A 247 -2.18 -3.38 6.98
N ASN A 248 -1.06 -4.04 6.69
CA ASN A 248 -0.97 -5.47 6.40
C ASN A 248 0.36 -6.05 6.92
N PHE A 249 0.48 -7.38 6.95
CA PHE A 249 1.68 -8.05 7.45
C PHE A 249 2.73 -8.35 6.35
N GLY A 250 2.71 -7.60 5.25
CA GLY A 250 3.51 -7.91 4.06
C GLY A 250 3.01 -9.18 3.35
N LYS A 251 3.67 -9.57 2.26
CA LYS A 251 3.35 -10.78 1.50
C LYS A 251 3.57 -12.02 2.38
N VAL A 252 4.73 -12.10 3.02
CA VAL A 252 5.13 -13.28 3.81
C VAL A 252 4.28 -13.42 5.08
N GLY A 253 4.13 -12.34 5.85
CA GLY A 253 3.38 -12.39 7.11
C GLY A 253 1.89 -12.61 6.89
N THR A 254 1.30 -11.99 5.86
CA THR A 254 -0.12 -12.21 5.53
C THR A 254 -0.37 -13.65 5.09
N ALA A 255 0.48 -14.20 4.22
CA ALA A 255 0.37 -15.61 3.81
C ALA A 255 0.48 -16.57 5.00
N TYR A 256 1.40 -16.30 5.94
CA TYR A 256 1.54 -17.09 7.16
C TYR A 256 0.28 -17.06 8.03
N VAL A 257 -0.32 -15.88 8.23
CA VAL A 257 -1.55 -15.75 9.02
C VAL A 257 -2.72 -16.47 8.34
N LEU A 258 -2.90 -16.31 7.03
CA LEU A 258 -3.95 -17.01 6.27
C LEU A 258 -3.81 -18.54 6.41
N PHE A 259 -2.58 -19.06 6.26
CA PHE A 259 -2.30 -20.47 6.48
C PHE A 259 -2.69 -20.93 7.89
N LYS A 260 -2.37 -20.16 8.93
CA LYS A 260 -2.74 -20.47 10.32
C LYS A 260 -4.24 -20.38 10.59
N LEU A 261 -4.98 -19.64 9.77
CA LEU A 261 -6.45 -19.60 9.78
C LEU A 261 -7.09 -20.75 8.96
N GLY A 262 -6.29 -21.64 8.36
CA GLY A 262 -6.78 -22.72 7.51
C GLY A 262 -7.13 -22.30 6.08
N ILE A 263 -6.74 -21.09 5.67
CA ILE A 263 -6.95 -20.56 4.32
C ILE A 263 -5.73 -20.90 3.48
N GLY A 264 -5.89 -21.85 2.55
CA GLY A 264 -4.81 -22.30 1.67
C GLY A 264 -4.50 -21.32 0.54
N GLU A 265 -3.37 -21.52 -0.13
CA GLU A 265 -3.02 -20.76 -1.32
C GLU A 265 -3.81 -21.27 -2.54
N ALA A 266 -4.42 -20.35 -3.30
CA ALA A 266 -5.10 -20.72 -4.53
C ALA A 266 -4.10 -20.96 -5.68
N ASN A 267 -4.44 -21.85 -6.62
CA ASN A 267 -3.52 -22.23 -7.68
C ASN A 267 -3.26 -21.13 -8.72
N VAL A 268 -2.13 -21.23 -9.43
CA VAL A 268 -1.69 -20.25 -10.45
C VAL A 268 -2.71 -20.09 -11.59
N ASN A 269 -3.39 -21.17 -11.99
CA ASN A 269 -4.41 -21.10 -13.05
C ASN A 269 -5.60 -20.21 -12.63
N PHE A 270 -5.97 -20.22 -11.35
CA PHE A 270 -7.00 -19.34 -10.80
C PHE A 270 -6.51 -17.89 -10.77
N LEU A 271 -5.26 -17.63 -10.38
CA LEU A 271 -4.68 -16.29 -10.33
C LEU A 271 -4.83 -15.54 -11.67
N GLU A 272 -4.39 -16.15 -12.78
CA GLU A 272 -4.45 -15.51 -14.11
C GLU A 272 -5.89 -15.19 -14.52
N ARG A 273 -6.81 -16.17 -14.40
CA ARG A 273 -8.23 -15.96 -14.72
C ARG A 273 -8.88 -14.91 -13.84
N ALA A 274 -8.56 -14.89 -12.55
CA ALA A 274 -9.11 -13.93 -11.60
C ALA A 274 -8.63 -12.51 -11.90
N ARG A 275 -7.36 -12.37 -12.29
CA ARG A 275 -6.78 -11.09 -12.74
C ARG A 275 -7.50 -10.57 -13.97
N GLU A 276 -7.69 -11.40 -14.99
CA GLU A 276 -8.42 -11.03 -16.21
C GLU A 276 -9.88 -10.65 -15.91
N GLY A 277 -10.56 -11.43 -15.07
CA GLY A 277 -11.94 -11.15 -14.65
C GLY A 277 -12.07 -9.83 -13.88
N PHE A 278 -11.09 -9.50 -13.04
CA PHE A 278 -11.05 -8.21 -12.37
C PHE A 278 -10.81 -7.04 -13.33
N LEU A 279 -9.89 -7.20 -14.30
CA LEU A 279 -9.63 -6.18 -15.33
C LEU A 279 -10.88 -5.90 -16.18
N ASP A 280 -11.63 -6.94 -16.56
CA ASP A 280 -12.90 -6.79 -17.29
C ASP A 280 -13.95 -6.02 -16.47
N LEU A 281 -14.06 -6.27 -15.15
CA LEU A 281 -14.92 -5.47 -14.27
C LEU A 281 -14.51 -3.99 -14.31
N VAL A 282 -13.23 -3.69 -14.11
CA VAL A 282 -12.71 -2.31 -14.07
C VAL A 282 -13.00 -1.58 -15.38
N GLN A 283 -12.86 -2.26 -16.53
CA GLN A 283 -13.17 -1.69 -17.84
C GLN A 283 -14.66 -1.39 -18.05
N ARG A 284 -15.55 -2.23 -17.51
CA ARG A 284 -17.02 -2.04 -17.61
C ARG A 284 -17.57 -1.04 -16.58
N SER A 285 -16.88 -0.91 -15.44
CA SER A 285 -17.32 -0.15 -14.27
C SER A 285 -17.06 1.36 -14.43
N ARG A 286 -18.11 2.10 -14.79
CA ARG A 286 -18.10 3.58 -14.82
C ARG A 286 -18.43 4.14 -13.44
N ARG A 287 -17.41 4.67 -12.76
CA ARG A 287 -17.53 5.36 -11.47
C ARG A 287 -17.19 6.83 -11.64
N SER A 288 -17.87 7.70 -10.91
CA SER A 288 -17.52 9.11 -10.92
C SER A 288 -16.15 9.33 -10.26
N PHE A 289 -15.42 10.34 -10.71
CA PHE A 289 -14.10 10.64 -10.16
C PHE A 289 -14.15 10.92 -8.64
N THR A 290 -15.15 11.68 -8.19
CA THR A 290 -15.40 11.95 -6.76
C THR A 290 -15.58 10.66 -5.95
N GLU A 291 -16.28 9.68 -6.50
CA GLU A 291 -16.49 8.39 -5.84
C GLU A 291 -15.18 7.60 -5.72
N LEU A 292 -14.37 7.58 -6.78
CA LEU A 292 -13.06 6.93 -6.77
C LEU A 292 -12.10 7.56 -5.76
N VAL A 293 -12.09 8.90 -5.65
CA VAL A 293 -11.27 9.61 -4.66
C VAL A 293 -11.70 9.22 -3.24
N ARG A 294 -13.01 9.23 -2.97
CA ARG A 294 -13.55 8.79 -1.67
C ARG A 294 -13.22 7.33 -1.37
N ALA A 295 -13.17 6.48 -2.40
CA ALA A 295 -12.83 5.06 -2.27
C ALA A 295 -11.31 4.81 -2.16
N GLY A 296 -10.47 5.84 -2.25
CA GLY A 296 -9.02 5.70 -2.29
C GLY A 296 -8.50 4.97 -3.53
N THR A 297 -9.31 4.87 -4.59
CA THR A 297 -9.02 4.12 -5.82
C THR A 297 -9.03 4.98 -7.08
N ALA A 298 -8.93 6.30 -6.92
CA ALA A 298 -8.83 7.25 -8.03
C ALA A 298 -7.59 7.04 -8.89
N VAL A 299 -6.49 6.61 -8.29
CA VAL A 299 -5.26 6.28 -9.03
C VAL A 299 -5.21 4.80 -9.40
N ASN A 300 -5.51 3.91 -8.45
CA ASN A 300 -5.50 2.46 -8.65
C ASN A 300 -6.87 1.87 -8.37
N ARG A 301 -7.47 1.24 -9.38
CA ARG A 301 -8.73 0.50 -9.23
C ARG A 301 -8.41 -0.85 -8.60
N ASP A 302 -8.55 -0.92 -7.29
CA ASP A 302 -8.31 -2.13 -6.50
C ASP A 302 -9.62 -2.81 -6.10
N GLY A 303 -9.57 -4.11 -5.90
CA GLY A 303 -10.70 -4.95 -5.51
C GLY A 303 -10.35 -6.42 -5.34
N ALA A 304 -11.39 -7.26 -5.39
CA ALA A 304 -11.30 -8.70 -5.23
C ALA A 304 -12.28 -9.46 -6.13
N LEU A 305 -11.98 -10.73 -6.32
CA LEU A 305 -12.80 -11.68 -7.05
C LEU A 305 -12.95 -12.96 -6.22
N LEU A 306 -14.16 -13.48 -6.11
CA LEU A 306 -14.45 -14.76 -5.46
C LEU A 306 -15.05 -15.73 -6.48
N GLU A 307 -14.33 -16.81 -6.80
CA GLU A 307 -14.85 -17.95 -7.57
C GLU A 307 -15.35 -18.99 -6.58
N TYR A 308 -16.56 -19.52 -6.80
CA TYR A 308 -17.14 -20.50 -5.90
C TYR A 308 -17.73 -21.70 -6.63
N GLU A 309 -17.71 -22.83 -5.94
CA GLU A 309 -18.44 -24.04 -6.28
C GLU A 309 -19.01 -24.61 -4.99
N VAL A 310 -20.33 -24.45 -4.80
CA VAL A 310 -20.99 -24.78 -3.53
C VAL A 310 -22.31 -25.50 -3.72
N LYS A 311 -22.67 -26.30 -2.72
CA LYS A 311 -23.93 -26.98 -2.59
C LYS A 311 -24.71 -26.38 -1.43
N VAL A 312 -25.97 -26.05 -1.68
CA VAL A 312 -26.92 -25.55 -0.68
C VAL A 312 -27.95 -26.65 -0.42
N PRO A 313 -28.50 -26.79 0.80
CA PRO A 313 -29.49 -27.82 1.09
C PRO A 313 -30.68 -27.72 0.12
N GLY A 314 -31.03 -28.84 -0.52
CA GLY A 314 -32.14 -28.91 -1.48
C GLY A 314 -31.86 -28.32 -2.87
N LYS A 315 -30.62 -27.91 -3.19
CA LYS A 315 -30.24 -27.41 -4.52
C LYS A 315 -29.12 -28.25 -5.17
N SER A 316 -29.04 -28.17 -6.50
CA SER A 316 -27.87 -28.66 -7.24
C SER A 316 -26.61 -27.86 -6.91
N THR A 317 -25.44 -28.38 -7.24
CA THR A 317 -24.18 -27.63 -7.14
C THR A 317 -24.27 -26.35 -7.98
N LEU A 318 -23.94 -25.22 -7.37
CA LEU A 318 -23.92 -23.90 -7.97
C LEU A 318 -22.47 -23.46 -8.15
N ARG A 319 -22.18 -22.87 -9.31
CA ARG A 319 -20.85 -22.35 -9.68
C ARG A 319 -21.00 -20.93 -10.17
N GLY A 320 -20.05 -20.07 -9.82
CA GLY A 320 -20.08 -18.69 -10.25
C GLY A 320 -18.92 -17.87 -9.74
N THR A 321 -19.00 -16.57 -10.01
CA THR A 321 -17.96 -15.61 -9.67
C THR A 321 -18.61 -14.32 -9.20
N ILE A 322 -18.06 -13.72 -8.15
CA ILE A 322 -18.43 -12.39 -7.65
C ILE A 322 -17.19 -11.51 -7.78
N VAL A 323 -17.33 -10.32 -8.34
CA VAL A 323 -16.22 -9.37 -8.50
C VAL A 323 -16.63 -8.03 -7.90
N LYS A 324 -15.77 -7.47 -7.04
CA LYS A 324 -16.02 -6.19 -6.36
C LYS A 324 -14.77 -5.33 -6.31
N GLU A 325 -14.94 -4.06 -6.61
CA GLU A 325 -13.94 -3.03 -6.36
C GLU A 325 -14.07 -2.47 -4.94
N HIS A 326 -13.03 -1.81 -4.46
CA HIS A 326 -13.10 -1.03 -3.23
C HIS A 326 -14.20 0.03 -3.35
N GLY A 327 -15.15 0.00 -2.43
CA GLY A 327 -16.32 0.85 -2.45
C GLY A 327 -16.23 2.05 -1.52
N THR A 328 -17.29 2.84 -1.51
CA THR A 328 -17.60 3.85 -0.50
C THR A 328 -19.05 3.69 -0.10
N LYS A 329 -19.34 3.59 1.20
CA LYS A 329 -20.70 3.63 1.80
C LYS A 329 -21.81 3.19 0.83
N ALA A 330 -22.01 1.87 0.71
CA ALA A 330 -23.15 1.29 0.02
C ALA A 330 -23.74 0.17 0.89
N PHE A 331 -24.85 0.40 1.60
CA PHE A 331 -25.59 -0.58 2.40
C PHE A 331 -24.71 -1.61 3.16
N SER A 332 -24.47 -1.40 4.47
CA SER A 332 -23.83 -2.43 5.29
C SER A 332 -24.71 -3.68 5.30
N MET A 333 -24.30 -4.72 4.59
CA MET A 333 -24.73 -6.06 4.94
C MET A 333 -23.91 -6.40 6.19
N GLY A 334 -24.46 -6.13 7.36
CA GLY A 334 -23.71 -6.09 8.62
C GLY A 334 -23.35 -7.47 9.18
N ARG A 335 -22.93 -8.44 8.35
CA ARG A 335 -22.60 -9.78 8.83
C ARG A 335 -21.20 -9.82 9.42
N PHE A 336 -20.24 -9.22 8.74
CA PHE A 336 -18.86 -9.15 9.23
C PHE A 336 -18.61 -7.89 10.06
N GLN A 337 -17.97 -8.09 11.20
CA GLN A 337 -17.40 -7.01 11.99
C GLN A 337 -16.07 -6.58 11.35
N SER A 338 -15.84 -5.27 11.28
CA SER A 338 -14.64 -4.67 10.69
C SER A 338 -14.32 -3.35 11.40
N CYS A 339 -13.12 -2.82 11.17
CA CYS A 339 -12.72 -1.55 11.73
C CYS A 339 -11.99 -0.67 10.72
N SER A 340 -12.05 0.65 10.94
CA SER A 340 -11.13 1.58 10.29
C SER A 340 -9.75 1.45 10.92
N LEU A 341 -8.73 1.28 10.07
CA LEU A 341 -7.33 1.35 10.46
C LEU A 341 -6.87 2.81 10.41
N SER A 342 -5.97 3.19 11.32
CA SER A 342 -5.37 4.52 11.35
C SER A 342 -4.24 4.70 10.33
N THR A 343 -3.84 3.61 9.66
CA THR A 343 -2.71 3.52 8.73
C THR A 343 -3.16 3.15 7.30
N GLY A 344 -2.45 3.66 6.29
CA GLY A 344 -2.75 3.46 4.87
C GLY A 344 -3.80 4.42 4.26
N SER A 345 -4.32 4.06 3.07
CA SER A 345 -5.24 4.89 2.26
C SER A 345 -6.53 5.26 2.98
N HIS A 346 -7.12 6.41 2.64
CA HIS A 346 -8.34 7.02 3.23
C HIS A 346 -9.63 6.17 3.16
N ALA A 347 -9.60 5.00 2.53
CA ALA A 347 -10.75 4.14 2.37
C ALA A 347 -11.12 3.46 3.70
N ASP A 348 -12.38 3.58 4.10
CA ASP A 348 -12.94 2.74 5.16
C ASP A 348 -12.82 1.27 4.73
N ARG A 349 -12.03 0.51 5.51
CA ARG A 349 -11.59 -0.84 5.15
C ARG A 349 -12.72 -1.86 5.18
N SER A 350 -13.87 -1.49 5.74
CA SER A 350 -15.13 -2.24 5.64
C SER A 350 -15.62 -2.37 4.19
N TRP A 351 -15.15 -1.49 3.29
CA TRP A 351 -15.54 -1.45 1.87
C TRP A 351 -14.47 -2.03 0.94
N ARG A 352 -13.53 -2.79 1.49
CA ARG A 352 -12.54 -3.53 0.71
C ARG A 352 -13.25 -4.58 -0.15
N GLY A 353 -12.73 -4.81 -1.35
CA GLY A 353 -13.37 -5.68 -2.34
C GLY A 353 -13.53 -7.10 -1.79
N GLU A 354 -12.55 -7.54 -1.00
CA GLU A 354 -12.54 -8.82 -0.29
C GLU A 354 -13.74 -8.95 0.66
N VAL A 355 -14.05 -7.89 1.41
CA VAL A 355 -15.20 -7.90 2.33
C VAL A 355 -16.50 -7.95 1.52
N LEU A 356 -16.58 -7.16 0.44
CA LEU A 356 -17.78 -7.06 -0.38
C LEU A 356 -18.11 -8.36 -1.14
N VAL A 357 -17.11 -9.10 -1.65
CA VAL A 357 -17.36 -10.38 -2.31
C VAL A 357 -17.87 -11.43 -1.31
N LEU A 358 -17.39 -11.42 -0.07
CA LEU A 358 -17.83 -12.36 0.97
C LEU A 358 -19.23 -12.01 1.49
N GLU A 359 -19.54 -10.72 1.65
CA GLU A 359 -20.89 -10.27 2.02
C GLU A 359 -21.91 -10.69 0.95
N GLU A 360 -21.60 -10.48 -0.33
CA GLU A 360 -22.48 -10.90 -1.43
C GLU A 360 -22.62 -12.43 -1.48
N PHE A 361 -21.53 -13.18 -1.28
CA PHE A 361 -21.60 -14.64 -1.18
C PHE A 361 -22.58 -15.08 -0.08
N CYS A 362 -22.44 -14.54 1.12
CA CYS A 362 -23.34 -14.85 2.25
C CYS A 362 -24.78 -14.38 2.01
N HIS A 363 -24.98 -13.33 1.22
CA HIS A 363 -26.32 -12.88 0.82
C HIS A 363 -26.99 -13.87 -0.15
N ILE A 364 -26.24 -14.41 -1.11
CA ILE A 364 -26.77 -15.34 -2.11
C ILE A 364 -27.08 -16.72 -1.49
N PHE A 365 -26.17 -17.23 -0.64
CA PHE A 365 -26.24 -18.62 -0.16
C PHE A 365 -26.71 -18.77 1.29
N GLY A 366 -26.74 -17.68 2.06
CA GLY A 366 -26.88 -17.76 3.51
C GLY A 366 -25.63 -18.31 4.19
N VAL A 367 -25.76 -18.67 5.46
CA VAL A 367 -24.66 -19.15 6.32
C VAL A 367 -24.89 -20.57 6.87
N HIS A 368 -25.97 -21.23 6.46
CA HIS A 368 -26.38 -22.53 7.03
C HIS A 368 -26.39 -23.63 5.97
N GLY A 369 -25.64 -24.70 6.23
CA GLY A 369 -25.62 -25.92 5.41
C GLY A 369 -24.97 -25.76 4.03
N VAL A 370 -24.21 -24.69 3.82
CA VAL A 370 -23.47 -24.45 2.58
C VAL A 370 -22.14 -25.19 2.64
N ILE A 371 -21.86 -26.01 1.63
CA ILE A 371 -20.67 -26.86 1.57
C ILE A 371 -20.00 -26.66 0.22
N GLY A 372 -18.66 -26.58 0.18
CA GLY A 372 -17.93 -26.58 -1.08
C GLY A 372 -16.62 -25.83 -1.01
N THR A 373 -16.28 -25.12 -2.09
CA THR A 373 -15.03 -24.38 -2.20
C THR A 373 -15.27 -22.94 -2.63
N ALA A 374 -14.45 -22.04 -2.10
CA ALA A 374 -14.36 -20.65 -2.52
C ALA A 374 -12.89 -20.26 -2.72
N ARG A 375 -12.59 -19.58 -3.82
CA ARG A 375 -11.25 -19.11 -4.17
C ARG A 375 -11.29 -17.58 -4.26
N LEU A 376 -10.53 -16.93 -3.40
CA LEU A 376 -10.44 -15.48 -3.31
C LEU A 376 -9.19 -14.98 -4.02
N TYR A 377 -9.35 -14.02 -4.90
CA TYR A 377 -8.29 -13.22 -5.47
C TYR A 377 -8.38 -11.81 -4.91
N SER A 378 -7.28 -11.29 -4.37
CA SER A 378 -7.15 -9.89 -3.93
C SER A 378 -6.15 -9.17 -4.82
N SER A 379 -6.55 -8.02 -5.39
CA SER A 379 -5.64 -7.18 -6.21
C SER A 379 -4.43 -6.62 -5.43
N THR A 380 -4.55 -6.49 -4.11
CA THR A 380 -3.50 -6.02 -3.21
C THR A 380 -3.35 -6.99 -2.03
N VAL A 381 -2.26 -6.87 -1.26
CA VAL A 381 -2.12 -7.66 -0.02
C VAL A 381 -3.28 -7.30 0.93
N PRO A 382 -4.06 -8.28 1.42
CA PRO A 382 -5.15 -8.04 2.35
C PRO A 382 -4.68 -7.29 3.59
N CYS A 383 -5.42 -6.25 3.98
CA CYS A 383 -5.13 -5.55 5.24
C CYS A 383 -5.47 -6.43 6.45
N VAL A 384 -4.93 -6.09 7.62
CA VAL A 384 -5.18 -6.83 8.87
C VAL A 384 -6.68 -6.95 9.15
N CYS A 385 -7.45 -5.90 8.87
CA CYS A 385 -8.91 -5.95 9.01
C CYS A 385 -9.56 -6.96 8.04
N THR A 386 -9.10 -7.04 6.78
CA THR A 386 -9.58 -8.04 5.83
C THR A 386 -9.23 -9.46 6.29
N VAL A 387 -8.04 -9.67 6.84
CA VAL A 387 -7.65 -10.96 7.43
C VAL A 387 -8.60 -11.37 8.56
N CYS A 388 -9.00 -10.43 9.42
CA CYS A 388 -10.03 -10.67 10.45
C CYS A 388 -11.40 -11.04 9.86
N VAL A 389 -11.81 -10.42 8.75
CA VAL A 389 -13.06 -10.77 8.05
C VAL A 389 -12.98 -12.16 7.42
N LEU A 390 -11.83 -12.55 6.86
CA LEU A 390 -11.61 -13.89 6.33
C LEU A 390 -11.71 -14.95 7.43
N ALA A 391 -11.18 -14.66 8.62
CA ALA A 391 -11.35 -15.54 9.79
C ALA A 391 -12.82 -15.71 10.19
N GLN A 392 -13.60 -14.62 10.19
CA GLN A 392 -15.04 -14.67 10.44
C GLN A 392 -15.78 -15.51 9.39
N PHE A 393 -15.42 -15.37 8.11
CA PHE A 393 -16.03 -16.18 7.03
C PHE A 393 -15.81 -17.67 7.28
N CYS A 394 -14.58 -18.09 7.60
CA CYS A 394 -14.26 -19.49 7.90
C CYS A 394 -15.02 -20.01 9.14
N GLN A 395 -15.31 -19.15 10.12
CA GLN A 395 -16.11 -19.54 11.30
C GLN A 395 -17.60 -19.64 11.02
N LEU A 396 -18.14 -18.77 10.15
CA LEU A 396 -19.56 -18.80 9.76
C LEU A 396 -19.87 -19.93 8.79
N LEU A 397 -18.91 -20.29 7.93
CA LEU A 397 -19.06 -21.28 6.86
C LEU A 397 -17.94 -22.33 6.93
N PRO A 398 -17.86 -23.13 8.00
CA PRO A 398 -16.75 -24.06 8.22
C PRO A 398 -16.66 -25.18 7.18
N GLU A 399 -17.77 -25.45 6.47
CA GLU A 399 -17.84 -26.47 5.41
C GLU A 399 -17.54 -25.90 4.01
N VAL A 400 -17.24 -24.60 3.91
CA VAL A 400 -16.75 -23.96 2.69
C VAL A 400 -15.23 -23.79 2.80
N GLN A 401 -14.47 -24.58 2.04
CA GLN A 401 -13.03 -24.47 1.99
C GLN A 401 -12.63 -23.19 1.24
N LEU A 402 -12.09 -22.22 1.97
CA LEU A 402 -11.57 -20.98 1.41
C LEU A 402 -10.09 -21.12 1.06
N THR A 403 -9.73 -20.70 -0.15
CA THR A 403 -8.34 -20.49 -0.57
C THR A 403 -8.17 -19.05 -1.05
N ALA A 404 -6.98 -18.48 -0.94
CA ALA A 404 -6.71 -17.10 -1.30
C ALA A 404 -5.42 -16.95 -2.12
N VAL A 405 -5.37 -15.97 -3.00
CA VAL A 405 -4.16 -15.55 -3.72
C VAL A 405 -4.18 -14.04 -3.91
N ASN A 406 -3.01 -13.41 -3.87
CA ASN A 406 -2.87 -11.97 -4.07
C ASN A 406 -2.27 -11.69 -5.45
N GLY A 407 -2.87 -10.77 -6.20
CA GLY A 407 -2.45 -10.33 -7.53
C GLY A 407 -1.28 -9.38 -7.56
N PHE A 408 -0.46 -9.33 -6.50
CA PHE A 408 0.64 -8.39 -6.41
C PHE A 408 1.73 -8.73 -7.42
N GLN A 409 1.62 -8.18 -8.62
CA GLN A 409 2.73 -8.05 -9.54
C GLN A 409 3.43 -6.73 -9.24
N CYS A 410 4.75 -6.80 -9.07
CA CYS A 410 5.61 -5.63 -9.27
C CYS A 410 5.22 -4.97 -10.61
N PRO A 411 5.18 -3.63 -10.69
CA PRO A 411 4.92 -2.93 -11.95
C PRO A 411 5.83 -3.39 -13.09
#